data_AF-A0A6P9EXS5-F1
#
_entry.id   AF-A0A6P9EXS5-F1
#
_cell.length_a   1.000
_cell.length_b   1.000
_cell.length_c   1.000
_cell.angle_alpha   90.00
_cell.angle_beta   90.00
_cell.angle_gamma   90.00
#
_symmetry.space_group_name_H-M   'P 1'
#
loop_
_entity.id
_entity.type
_entity.pdbx_description
1 polymer ?
#
loop_
_entity_poly.entity_id
_entity_poly.type
_entity_poly.pdbx_seq_one_letter_code
_entity_poly.pdbx_strand_id
1 'polypeptide(L)'
;MDTRRFQPEGARCRGRPIGGPGGRGGRARQIWRSGFNMAAARSVNAESGREEKGPEGSCPESGPPGATIPRVKLLDTLVDTFLQKLVAAGSYQRFTDCYKHLYQLQPEMTQRIYDKLVTQLQTSVREEISEIKAEGNLEAVLSSLDKIVQEGKDRTEPAWRPSGIPEEDMRSALVPYFVQQRDALQRRVHRQEAENRQLAEAVLAGRGRVQELRRQGRARQQAWQVSVPGMVPGPRDRLLLLGLVLRGCGVLHVTDPQEL
;
A
#
# COMPACT_ATOMS: atom_id res chain seq x y z
N MET A 1 -0.04 -27.70 -19.64
CA MET A 1 1.34 -27.47 -19.21
C MET A 1 1.96 -26.54 -20.22
N ASP A 2 2.22 -25.29 -19.83
CA ASP A 2 3.10 -24.40 -20.59
C ASP A 2 3.59 -23.29 -19.65
N THR A 3 4.82 -23.45 -19.15
CA THR A 3 5.47 -22.55 -18.21
C THR A 3 6.25 -21.49 -18.99
N ARG A 4 5.66 -20.31 -19.22
CA ARG A 4 6.43 -19.12 -19.58
C ARG A 4 6.77 -18.31 -18.33
N ARG A 5 8.05 -18.40 -17.98
CA ARG A 5 8.75 -17.74 -16.89
C ARG A 5 8.92 -16.26 -17.24
N PHE A 6 8.22 -15.38 -16.51
CA PHE A 6 8.42 -13.93 -16.56
C PHE A 6 9.66 -13.59 -15.71
N GLN A 7 10.69 -12.98 -16.29
CA GLN A 7 11.82 -12.39 -15.56
C GLN A 7 11.63 -10.87 -15.49
N PRO A 8 11.82 -10.22 -14.33
CA PRO A 8 11.88 -8.76 -14.26
C PRO A 8 13.31 -8.26 -14.52
N GLU A 9 13.44 -7.25 -15.37
CA GLU A 9 14.68 -6.53 -15.64
C GLU A 9 15.17 -5.78 -14.39
N GLY A 10 16.38 -6.14 -13.94
CA GLY A 10 17.09 -5.46 -12.87
C GLY A 10 17.78 -4.20 -13.37
N ALA A 11 17.59 -3.12 -12.62
CA ALA A 11 18.27 -1.84 -12.77
C ALA A 11 19.81 -2.00 -12.82
N ARG A 12 20.44 -1.29 -13.76
CA ARG A 12 21.91 -1.21 -13.88
C ARG A 12 22.36 0.24 -13.97
N CYS A 13 22.26 0.97 -12.87
CA CYS A 13 22.89 2.29 -12.74
C CYS A 13 24.40 2.11 -12.56
N ARG A 14 25.17 2.38 -13.63
CA ARG A 14 26.63 2.46 -13.58
C ARG A 14 27.05 3.81 -12.98
N GLY A 15 27.82 3.78 -11.91
CA GLY A 15 28.55 4.95 -11.42
C GLY A 15 29.79 5.25 -12.27
N ARG A 16 30.17 6.53 -12.32
CA ARG A 16 31.56 6.98 -12.45
C ARG A 16 31.76 8.33 -11.73
N PRO A 17 32.92 8.58 -11.10
CA PRO A 17 33.20 9.80 -10.32
C PRO A 17 34.21 10.74 -11.02
N ILE A 18 34.58 11.83 -10.29
CA ILE A 18 35.69 12.81 -10.45
C ILE A 18 35.24 14.15 -11.08
N GLY A 19 35.45 15.36 -10.53
CA GLY A 19 36.08 15.91 -9.30
C GLY A 19 35.93 17.45 -9.33
N GLY A 20 35.59 18.14 -8.22
CA GLY A 20 36.44 19.12 -7.47
C GLY A 20 36.56 20.55 -8.11
N PRO A 21 36.95 21.62 -7.40
CA PRO A 21 36.87 21.96 -5.97
C PRO A 21 36.27 23.37 -5.68
N GLY A 22 35.99 23.69 -4.41
CA GLY A 22 35.97 25.08 -3.92
C GLY A 22 34.76 25.46 -3.07
N GLY A 23 34.99 25.86 -1.82
CA GLY A 23 33.95 26.48 -0.98
C GLY A 23 34.26 26.38 0.51
N ARG A 24 34.98 27.38 1.03
CA ARG A 24 35.24 27.59 2.46
C ARG A 24 33.92 27.82 3.21
N GLY A 25 33.80 27.25 4.42
CA GLY A 25 32.82 27.71 5.42
C GLY A 25 32.15 26.56 6.17
N GLY A 26 32.88 25.89 7.06
CA GLY A 26 32.31 24.85 7.91
C GLY A 26 32.94 24.86 9.30
N ARG A 27 32.43 25.71 10.19
CA ARG A 27 32.64 25.57 11.64
C ARG A 27 31.28 25.74 12.32
N ALA A 28 31.00 24.80 13.22
CA ALA A 28 29.79 24.65 14.04
C ALA A 28 28.58 23.98 13.35
N ARG A 29 28.67 22.67 13.10
CA ARG A 29 27.50 21.76 13.03
C ARG A 29 27.78 20.52 13.87
N GLN A 30 27.87 20.68 15.18
CA GLN A 30 27.99 19.57 16.14
C GLN A 30 27.38 19.96 17.49
N ILE A 31 26.09 20.29 17.55
CA ILE A 31 25.43 20.51 18.86
C ILE A 31 24.17 19.66 19.05
N TRP A 32 23.56 19.11 17.99
CA TRP A 32 22.42 18.19 18.14
C TRP A 32 22.67 16.85 17.44
N ARG A 33 23.63 16.08 17.98
CA ARG A 33 23.63 14.60 17.86
C ARG A 33 23.59 14.00 19.26
N SER A 34 22.47 14.22 19.95
CA SER A 34 22.09 13.40 21.10
C SER A 34 20.98 12.48 20.64
N GLY A 35 21.32 11.20 20.55
CA GLY A 35 20.52 10.16 19.92
C GLY A 35 19.19 9.90 20.63
N PHE A 36 18.15 9.71 19.82
CA PHE A 36 16.95 8.99 20.22
C PHE A 36 17.32 7.50 20.31
N ASN A 37 17.68 7.04 21.51
CA ASN A 37 17.96 5.63 21.79
C ASN A 37 16.73 5.04 22.49
N MET A 38 15.90 4.30 21.75
CA MET A 38 14.76 3.59 22.32
C MET A 38 15.25 2.23 22.82
N ALA A 39 15.67 2.19 24.09
CA ALA A 39 16.03 0.96 24.78
C ALA A 39 14.98 0.61 25.84
N ALA A 40 14.44 -0.61 25.67
CA ALA A 40 13.55 -1.38 26.52
C ALA A 40 13.40 -0.93 28.00
N ALA A 41 12.17 -0.57 28.38
CA ALA A 41 11.74 -0.63 29.77
C ALA A 41 11.11 -2.02 30.03
N ARG A 42 11.84 -2.88 30.74
CA ARG A 42 11.28 -4.05 31.43
C ARG A 42 10.41 -3.55 32.57
N SER A 43 9.12 -3.87 32.56
CA SER A 43 8.24 -3.64 33.69
C SER A 43 8.50 -4.67 34.79
N VAL A 44 8.88 -4.20 35.97
CA VAL A 44 8.76 -4.94 37.22
C VAL A 44 7.62 -4.26 37.98
N ASN A 45 6.44 -4.88 37.98
CA ASN A 45 5.32 -4.39 38.77
C ASN A 45 5.52 -4.82 40.22
N ALA A 46 5.75 -3.84 41.10
CA ALA A 46 5.49 -3.94 42.52
C ALA A 46 4.22 -3.15 42.83
N GLU A 47 3.34 -3.84 43.55
CA GLU A 47 1.98 -3.49 43.94
C GLU A 47 1.95 -2.41 45.03
N SER A 48 1.07 -1.42 44.89
CA SER A 48 0.47 -0.70 46.02
C SER A 48 -0.65 0.21 45.51
N GLY A 49 -1.89 -0.15 45.82
CA GLY A 49 -3.06 0.67 45.56
C GLY A 49 -3.17 1.89 46.47
N ARG A 50 -3.76 2.96 45.94
CA ARG A 50 -4.56 3.93 46.69
C ARG A 50 -5.44 4.74 45.75
N GLU A 51 -6.74 4.65 45.96
CA GLU A 51 -7.75 5.50 45.34
C GLU A 51 -7.57 6.95 45.78
N GLU A 52 -7.61 7.88 44.82
CA GLU A 52 -8.00 9.27 45.08
C GLU A 52 -9.00 9.71 44.02
N LYS A 53 -10.08 10.32 44.51
CA LYS A 53 -11.29 10.69 43.79
C LYS A 53 -11.31 12.21 43.64
N GLY A 54 -11.47 12.69 42.40
CA GLY A 54 -11.99 14.01 42.06
C GLY A 54 -11.12 14.81 41.08
N PRO A 55 -11.61 15.94 40.55
CA PRO A 55 -12.98 16.30 40.16
C PRO A 55 -13.12 16.34 38.62
N GLU A 56 -14.35 16.21 38.11
CA GLU A 56 -14.68 16.39 36.69
C GLU A 56 -14.33 17.81 36.24
N GLY A 57 -13.21 17.93 35.51
CA GLY A 57 -12.81 19.15 34.81
C GLY A 57 -13.54 19.23 33.48
N SER A 58 -14.67 19.95 33.47
CA SER A 58 -15.43 20.28 32.27
C SER A 58 -14.54 20.92 31.20
N CYS A 59 -14.54 20.32 30.00
CA CYS A 59 -13.87 20.86 28.82
C CYS A 59 -14.64 22.11 28.36
N PRO A 60 -13.98 23.26 28.09
CA PRO A 60 -14.69 24.40 27.53
C PRO A 60 -15.08 24.08 26.10
N GLU A 61 -16.38 24.07 25.88
CA GLU A 61 -17.07 24.04 24.60
C GLU A 61 -16.46 25.09 23.66
N SER A 62 -15.75 24.62 22.63
CA SER A 62 -15.17 25.48 21.60
C SER A 62 -16.26 25.96 20.66
N GLY A 63 -16.39 27.29 20.56
CA GLY A 63 -17.33 28.00 19.68
C GLY A 63 -17.14 27.74 18.17
N PRO A 64 -17.86 28.48 17.32
CA PRO A 64 -18.13 28.12 15.92
C PRO A 64 -16.86 28.02 15.07
N PRO A 65 -16.87 27.29 13.92
CA PRO A 65 -15.67 26.92 13.17
C PRO A 65 -15.11 28.13 12.39
N GLY A 66 -14.52 29.06 13.14
CA GLY A 66 -13.69 30.14 12.63
C GLY A 66 -12.32 29.59 12.23
N ALA A 67 -11.81 30.07 11.10
CA ALA A 67 -10.55 29.67 10.47
C ALA A 67 -9.46 29.22 11.48
N THR A 68 -9.20 27.91 11.50
CA THR A 68 -8.13 27.32 12.32
C THR A 68 -6.81 28.01 11.96
N ILE A 69 -6.13 28.57 12.96
CA ILE A 69 -4.81 29.19 12.76
C ILE A 69 -3.86 28.11 12.19
N PRO A 70 -3.17 28.37 11.06
CA PRO A 70 -2.24 27.40 10.48
C PRO A 70 -1.17 26.99 11.48
N ARG A 71 -0.89 25.68 11.59
CA ARG A 71 0.04 25.17 12.61
C ARG A 71 1.46 25.71 12.48
N VAL A 72 1.89 26.01 11.25
CA VAL A 72 3.18 26.67 11.00
C VAL A 72 3.25 28.05 11.67
N LYS A 73 2.17 28.83 11.64
CA LYS A 73 2.12 30.15 12.28
C LYS A 73 2.07 30.03 13.80
N LEU A 74 1.42 28.99 14.31
CA LEU A 74 1.45 28.68 15.75
C LEU A 74 2.88 28.37 16.20
N LEU A 75 3.63 27.59 15.41
CA LEU A 75 5.04 27.32 15.69
C LEU A 75 5.87 28.61 15.73
N ASP A 76 5.72 29.50 14.74
CA ASP A 76 6.42 30.79 14.72
C ASP A 76 6.09 31.64 15.95
N THR A 77 4.80 31.68 16.32
CA THR A 77 4.32 32.41 17.50
C THR A 77 4.88 31.84 18.80
N LEU A 78 5.00 30.51 18.90
CA LEU A 78 5.59 29.85 20.08
C LEU A 78 7.07 30.20 20.23
N VAL A 79 7.82 30.23 19.13
CA VAL A 79 9.23 30.61 19.11
C VAL A 79 9.41 32.07 19.52
N ASP A 80 8.59 32.96 18.98
CA ASP A 80 8.59 34.38 19.36
C ASP A 80 8.30 34.57 20.85
N THR A 81 7.27 33.89 21.36
CA THR A 81 6.88 33.95 22.76
C THR A 81 8.00 33.39 23.65
N PHE A 82 8.62 32.28 23.27
CA PHE A 82 9.74 31.68 23.99
C PHE A 82 10.92 32.66 24.09
N LEU A 83 11.34 33.26 22.97
CA LEU A 83 12.43 34.24 22.95
C LEU A 83 12.11 35.47 23.79
N GLN A 84 10.86 35.94 23.76
CA GLN A 84 10.42 37.05 24.60
C GLN A 84 10.53 36.71 26.09
N LYS A 85 10.06 35.52 26.50
CA LYS A 85 10.15 35.08 27.90
C LYS A 85 11.60 34.87 28.35
N LEU A 86 12.44 34.34 27.48
CA LEU A 86 13.86 34.14 27.73
C LEU A 86 14.56 35.49 27.99
N VAL A 87 14.34 36.48 27.13
CA VAL A 87 14.92 37.83 27.29
C VAL A 87 14.36 38.54 28.53
N ALA A 88 13.06 38.36 28.83
CA ALA A 88 12.47 38.93 30.04
C ALA A 88 13.10 38.34 31.33
N ALA A 89 13.39 37.03 31.34
CA ALA A 89 14.04 36.37 32.47
C ALA A 89 15.50 36.79 32.63
N GLY A 90 16.21 36.99 31.51
CA GLY A 90 17.57 37.50 31.45
C GLY A 90 17.64 39.01 31.27
N SER A 91 16.79 39.79 31.94
CA SER A 91 16.69 41.23 31.74
C SER A 91 18.01 41.97 31.99
N TYR A 92 18.17 43.15 31.38
CA TYR A 92 19.37 43.97 31.56
C TYR A 92 19.67 44.28 33.02
N GLN A 93 18.64 44.52 33.84
CA GLN A 93 18.80 44.73 35.29
C GLN A 93 19.49 43.55 35.97
N ARG A 94 19.00 42.33 35.71
CA ARG A 94 19.61 41.11 36.24
C ARG A 94 21.04 40.91 35.74
N PHE A 95 21.30 41.27 34.49
CA PHE A 95 22.65 41.24 33.93
C PHE A 95 23.59 42.22 34.67
N THR A 96 23.18 43.47 34.86
CA THR A 96 23.97 44.47 35.60
C THR A 96 24.12 44.14 37.08
N ASP A 97 23.12 43.49 37.69
CA ASP A 97 23.19 43.03 39.09
C ASP A 97 24.24 41.94 39.30
N CYS A 98 24.47 41.10 38.29
CA CYS A 98 25.55 40.09 38.30
C CYS A 98 26.93 40.71 37.98
N TYR A 99 26.97 41.79 37.22
CA TYR A 99 28.22 42.45 36.76
C TYR A 99 28.36 43.90 37.28
N LYS A 100 28.06 44.13 38.56
CA LYS A 100 27.99 45.48 39.16
C LYS A 100 29.26 46.31 38.96
N HIS A 101 30.43 45.70 39.16
CA HIS A 101 31.70 46.41 39.06
C HIS A 101 31.98 46.88 37.63
N LEU A 102 31.70 46.03 36.63
CA LEU A 102 31.85 46.39 35.22
C LEU A 102 30.88 47.51 34.82
N TYR A 103 29.63 47.42 35.28
CA TYR A 103 28.61 48.43 35.04
C TYR A 103 28.97 49.81 35.64
N GLN A 104 29.53 49.82 36.85
CA GLN A 104 29.98 51.06 37.51
C GLN A 104 31.14 51.73 36.78
N LEU A 105 32.07 50.95 36.22
CA LEU A 105 33.22 51.47 35.49
C LEU A 105 32.85 51.93 34.07
N GLN A 106 32.06 51.14 33.35
CA GLN A 106 31.72 51.37 31.94
C GLN A 106 30.26 50.95 31.63
N PRO A 107 29.27 51.80 31.94
CA PRO A 107 27.86 51.46 31.73
C PRO A 107 27.50 51.34 30.25
N GLU A 108 28.06 52.20 29.41
CA GLU A 108 27.82 52.22 27.95
C GLU A 108 28.35 50.94 27.28
N MET A 109 29.53 50.47 27.68
CA MET A 109 30.10 49.22 27.17
C MET A 109 29.28 48.02 27.64
N THR A 110 28.87 48.01 28.91
CA THR A 110 28.05 46.95 29.49
C THR A 110 26.72 46.80 28.76
N GLN A 111 26.06 47.92 28.42
CA GLN A 111 24.84 47.92 27.64
C GLN A 111 25.07 47.35 26.22
N ARG A 112 26.12 47.80 25.53
CA ARG A 112 26.47 47.28 24.18
C ARG A 112 26.74 45.77 24.18
N ILE A 113 27.42 45.26 25.21
CA ILE A 113 27.65 43.81 25.36
C ILE A 113 26.33 43.07 25.53
N TYR A 114 25.45 43.56 26.40
CA TYR A 114 24.15 42.95 26.62
C TYR A 114 23.29 42.95 25.36
N ASP A 115 23.19 44.09 24.66
CA ASP A 115 22.44 44.20 23.42
C ASP A 115 22.99 43.24 22.36
N LYS A 116 24.33 43.11 22.27
CA LYS A 116 24.97 42.18 21.34
C LYS A 116 24.68 40.72 21.71
N LEU A 117 24.69 40.38 22.99
CA LEU A 117 24.37 39.05 23.48
C LEU A 117 22.92 38.68 23.14
N VAL A 118 21.97 39.55 23.46
CA VAL A 118 20.54 39.31 23.22
C VAL A 118 20.26 39.18 21.71
N THR A 119 20.77 40.11 20.91
CA THR A 119 20.56 40.07 19.46
C THR A 119 21.20 38.83 18.82
N GLN A 120 22.43 38.47 19.19
CA GLN A 120 23.07 37.25 18.66
C GLN A 120 22.34 35.99 19.08
N LEU A 121 21.89 35.90 20.34
CA LEU A 121 21.14 34.75 20.81
C LEU A 121 19.80 34.61 20.07
N GLN A 122 19.03 35.69 19.98
CA GLN A 122 17.74 35.68 19.29
C GLN A 122 17.90 35.34 17.80
N THR A 123 18.85 35.96 17.10
CA THR A 123 19.11 35.69 15.70
C THR A 123 19.58 34.26 15.48
N SER A 124 20.55 33.78 16.28
CA SER A 124 21.07 32.42 16.16
C SER A 124 19.99 31.37 16.39
N VAL A 125 19.13 31.54 17.40
CA VAL A 125 18.01 30.61 17.65
C VAL A 125 16.98 30.65 16.52
N ARG A 126 16.65 31.84 15.99
CA ARG A 126 15.72 31.97 14.86
C ARG A 126 16.26 31.32 13.59
N GLU A 127 17.54 31.51 13.31
CA GLU A 127 18.23 30.89 12.18
C GLU A 127 18.29 29.37 12.34
N GLU A 128 18.66 28.86 13.51
CA GLU A 128 18.69 27.41 13.74
C GLU A 128 17.30 26.79 13.55
N ILE A 129 16.25 27.43 14.08
CA ILE A 129 14.88 26.92 13.93
C ILE A 129 14.43 27.02 12.47
N SER A 130 14.79 28.08 11.74
CA SER A 130 14.43 28.20 10.33
C SER A 130 15.15 27.16 9.47
N GLU A 131 16.40 26.83 9.80
CA GLU A 131 17.14 25.71 9.20
C GLU A 131 16.46 24.37 9.49
N ILE A 132 16.08 24.09 10.74
CA ILE A 132 15.35 22.86 11.11
C ILE A 132 14.01 22.77 10.38
N LYS A 133 13.28 23.89 10.25
CA LYS A 133 12.02 23.94 9.50
C LYS A 133 12.23 23.58 8.03
N ALA A 134 13.25 24.17 7.40
CA ALA A 134 13.59 23.92 6.00
C ALA A 134 14.08 22.48 5.77
N GLU A 135 14.99 21.96 6.62
CA GLU A 135 15.52 20.59 6.52
C GLU A 135 14.41 19.56 6.72
N GLY A 136 13.54 19.76 7.71
CA GLY A 136 12.41 18.90 8.00
C GLY A 136 11.21 19.09 7.08
N ASN A 137 11.25 20.04 6.15
CA ASN A 137 10.13 20.45 5.30
C ASN A 137 8.83 20.65 6.12
N LEU A 138 8.96 21.27 7.30
CA LEU A 138 7.91 21.30 8.30
C LEU A 138 6.69 22.11 7.83
N GLU A 139 6.90 23.14 7.02
CA GLU A 139 5.83 23.92 6.42
C GLU A 139 4.88 23.04 5.61
N ALA A 140 5.42 22.17 4.76
CA ALA A 140 4.61 21.28 3.93
C ALA A 140 3.93 20.19 4.76
N VAL A 141 4.65 19.59 5.73
CA VAL A 141 4.12 18.55 6.61
C VAL A 141 2.98 19.09 7.48
N LEU A 142 3.17 20.24 8.11
CA LEU A 142 2.14 20.88 8.95
C LEU A 142 0.96 21.37 8.12
N SER A 143 1.19 21.87 6.91
CA SER A 143 0.11 22.22 5.99
C SER A 143 -0.68 21.00 5.51
N SER A 144 -0.01 19.87 5.28
CA SER A 144 -0.67 18.59 4.97
C SER A 144 -1.49 18.09 6.15
N LEU A 145 -0.97 18.21 7.37
CA LEU A 145 -1.70 17.87 8.59
C LEU A 145 -2.93 18.76 8.79
N ASP A 146 -2.84 20.07 8.48
CA ASP A 146 -3.98 20.99 8.48
C ASP A 146 -5.07 20.52 7.50
N LYS A 147 -4.70 20.03 6.31
CA LYS A 147 -5.63 19.43 5.34
C LYS A 147 -6.27 18.14 5.84
N ILE A 148 -5.48 17.19 6.35
CA ILE A 148 -6.00 15.91 6.89
C ILE A 148 -7.00 16.17 8.02
N VAL A 149 -6.69 17.10 8.92
CA VAL A 149 -7.56 17.47 10.02
C VAL A 149 -8.83 18.14 9.51
N GLN A 150 -8.74 18.96 8.45
CA GLN A 150 -9.89 19.55 7.79
C GLN A 150 -10.79 18.50 7.12
N GLU A 151 -10.22 17.53 6.42
CA GLU A 151 -10.94 16.42 5.76
C GLU A 151 -11.61 15.49 6.78
N GLY A 152 -11.04 15.37 7.98
CA GLY A 152 -11.56 14.53 9.05
C GLY A 152 -12.57 15.20 9.99
N LYS A 153 -12.90 16.49 9.82
CA LYS A 153 -13.70 17.26 10.80
C LYS A 153 -15.07 16.67 11.11
N ASP A 154 -15.70 16.02 10.14
CA ASP A 154 -17.04 15.47 10.29
C ASP A 154 -17.04 14.11 10.99
N ARG A 155 -15.88 13.46 11.12
CA ARG A 155 -15.74 12.15 11.76
C ARG A 155 -15.61 12.34 13.27
N THR A 156 -16.70 12.07 13.98
CA THR A 156 -16.73 12.19 15.46
C THR A 156 -16.25 10.92 16.16
N GLU A 157 -16.26 9.78 15.47
CA GLU A 157 -15.82 8.50 16.02
C GLU A 157 -14.29 8.48 16.24
N PRO A 158 -13.81 7.76 17.27
CA PRO A 158 -12.39 7.55 17.48
C PRO A 158 -11.74 6.92 16.24
N ALA A 159 -10.78 7.62 15.65
CA ALA A 159 -10.02 7.10 14.53
C ALA A 159 -9.22 5.85 14.95
N TRP A 160 -9.17 4.86 14.07
CA TRP A 160 -8.37 3.64 14.27
C TRP A 160 -6.91 3.98 14.63
N ARG A 161 -6.32 3.17 15.50
CA ARG A 161 -4.92 3.23 15.91
C ARG A 161 -4.31 1.83 15.81
N PRO A 162 -3.03 1.69 15.42
CA PRO A 162 -2.34 0.41 15.41
C PRO A 162 -2.50 -0.29 16.76
N SER A 163 -2.95 -1.55 16.72
CA SER A 163 -3.13 -2.38 17.91
C SER A 163 -1.79 -2.76 18.56
N GLY A 164 -0.70 -2.68 17.78
CA GLY A 164 0.61 -3.21 18.16
C GLY A 164 0.81 -4.66 17.75
N ILE A 165 -0.20 -5.28 17.13
CA ILE A 165 -0.15 -6.64 16.58
C ILE A 165 -0.07 -6.51 15.05
N PRO A 166 1.12 -6.71 14.44
CA PRO A 166 1.32 -6.50 13.01
C PRO A 166 0.35 -7.30 12.13
N GLU A 167 0.05 -8.55 12.50
CA GLU A 167 -0.86 -9.41 11.75
C GLU A 167 -2.28 -8.86 11.69
N GLU A 168 -2.75 -8.22 12.77
CA GLU A 168 -4.08 -7.63 12.82
C GLU A 168 -4.12 -6.30 12.05
N ASP A 169 -3.11 -5.46 12.25
CA ASP A 169 -3.01 -4.15 11.60
C ASP A 169 -2.89 -4.29 10.07
N MET A 170 -2.14 -5.30 9.59
CA MET A 170 -1.97 -5.57 8.16
C MET A 170 -3.22 -6.13 7.49
N ARG A 171 -4.11 -6.85 8.20
CA ARG A 171 -5.32 -7.43 7.59
C ARG A 171 -6.18 -6.36 6.94
N SER A 172 -6.37 -5.22 7.61
CA SER A 172 -7.19 -4.11 7.09
C SER A 172 -6.72 -3.63 5.70
N ALA A 173 -5.39 -3.56 5.50
CA ALA A 173 -4.79 -3.15 4.25
C ALA A 173 -4.84 -4.25 3.17
N LEU A 174 -4.74 -5.53 3.56
CA LEU A 174 -4.67 -6.65 2.63
C LEU A 174 -6.04 -7.17 2.16
N VAL A 175 -7.09 -7.05 2.99
CA VAL A 175 -8.43 -7.57 2.71
C VAL A 175 -8.99 -7.11 1.35
N PRO A 176 -8.89 -5.83 0.93
CA PRO A 176 -9.41 -5.40 -0.37
C PRO A 176 -8.80 -6.16 -1.55
N TYR A 177 -7.49 -6.46 -1.50
CA TYR A 177 -6.81 -7.21 -2.55
C TYR A 177 -7.25 -8.67 -2.60
N PHE A 178 -7.39 -9.31 -1.44
CA PHE A 178 -7.85 -10.71 -1.38
C PHE A 178 -9.31 -10.85 -1.80
N VAL A 179 -10.16 -9.88 -1.47
CA VAL A 179 -11.54 -9.82 -1.98
C VAL A 179 -11.54 -9.72 -3.51
N GLN A 180 -10.75 -8.81 -4.08
CA GLN A 180 -10.64 -8.68 -5.54
C GLN A 180 -10.17 -9.98 -6.22
N GLN A 181 -9.17 -10.66 -5.64
CA GLN A 181 -8.67 -11.93 -6.15
C GLN A 181 -9.73 -13.04 -6.07
N ARG A 182 -10.41 -13.16 -4.93
CA ARG A 182 -11.50 -14.11 -4.73
C ARG A 182 -12.60 -13.90 -5.78
N ASP A 183 -13.04 -12.67 -5.97
CA ASP A 183 -14.14 -12.35 -6.89
C ASP A 183 -13.73 -12.60 -8.36
N ALA A 184 -12.46 -12.36 -8.72
CA ALA A 184 -11.92 -12.72 -10.03
C ALA A 184 -11.90 -14.24 -10.25
N LEU A 185 -11.46 -15.02 -9.27
CA LEU A 185 -11.45 -16.48 -9.35
C LEU A 185 -12.86 -17.05 -9.42
N GLN A 186 -13.78 -16.54 -8.60
CA GLN A 186 -15.19 -16.94 -8.64
C GLN A 186 -15.77 -16.73 -10.04
N ARG A 187 -15.56 -15.56 -10.67
CA ARG A 187 -16.05 -15.33 -12.04
C ARG A 187 -15.50 -16.34 -13.06
N ARG A 188 -14.23 -16.73 -12.93
CA ARG A 188 -13.62 -17.75 -13.81
C ARG A 188 -14.24 -19.13 -13.59
N VAL A 189 -14.45 -19.51 -12.33
CA VAL A 189 -15.10 -20.79 -11.97
C VAL A 189 -16.52 -20.83 -12.53
N HIS A 190 -17.33 -19.80 -12.30
CA HIS A 190 -18.71 -19.74 -12.80
C HIS A 190 -18.78 -19.83 -14.32
N ARG A 191 -17.85 -19.18 -15.03
CA ARG A 191 -17.74 -19.29 -16.49
C ARG A 191 -17.46 -20.73 -16.92
N GLN A 192 -16.46 -21.37 -16.32
CA GLN A 192 -16.08 -22.73 -16.67
C GLN A 192 -17.20 -23.72 -16.37
N GLU A 193 -17.90 -23.55 -15.25
CA GLU A 193 -19.05 -24.39 -14.89
C GLU A 193 -20.22 -24.23 -15.86
N ALA A 194 -20.47 -23.01 -16.36
CA ALA A 194 -21.51 -22.78 -17.38
C ALA A 194 -21.15 -23.45 -18.70
N GLU A 195 -19.90 -23.30 -19.17
CA GLU A 195 -19.40 -23.96 -20.37
C GLU A 195 -19.45 -25.50 -20.23
N ASN A 196 -19.01 -26.03 -19.09
CA ASN A 196 -19.06 -27.47 -18.82
C ASN A 196 -20.49 -28.01 -18.82
N ARG A 197 -21.46 -27.27 -18.28
CA ARG A 197 -22.88 -27.64 -18.33
C ARG A 197 -23.38 -27.73 -19.76
N GLN A 198 -23.10 -26.71 -20.58
CA GLN A 198 -23.48 -26.71 -22.00
C GLN A 198 -22.85 -27.89 -22.77
N LEU A 199 -21.57 -28.17 -22.51
CA LEU A 199 -20.87 -29.31 -23.12
C LEU A 199 -21.46 -30.65 -22.67
N ALA A 200 -21.80 -30.80 -21.39
CA ALA A 200 -22.42 -32.01 -20.87
C ALA A 200 -23.78 -32.27 -21.52
N GLU A 201 -24.61 -31.24 -21.67
CA GLU A 201 -25.89 -31.32 -22.38
C GLU A 201 -25.69 -31.72 -23.85
N ALA A 202 -24.73 -31.11 -24.54
CA ALA A 202 -24.40 -31.45 -25.93
C ALA A 202 -23.93 -32.90 -26.08
N VAL A 203 -23.14 -33.41 -25.13
CA VAL A 203 -22.70 -34.82 -25.10
C VAL A 203 -23.88 -35.76 -24.88
N LEU A 204 -24.79 -35.45 -23.96
CA LEU A 204 -26.00 -36.26 -23.74
C LEU A 204 -26.89 -36.29 -24.99
N ALA A 205 -27.13 -35.15 -25.62
CA ALA A 205 -27.87 -35.07 -26.87
C ALA A 205 -27.16 -35.85 -28.01
N GLY A 206 -25.83 -35.76 -28.08
CA GLY A 206 -25.00 -36.56 -28.99
C GLY A 206 -25.16 -38.06 -28.77
N ARG A 207 -25.08 -38.52 -27.51
CA ARG A 207 -25.27 -39.93 -27.14
C ARG A 207 -26.66 -40.43 -27.52
N GLY A 208 -27.71 -39.63 -27.31
CA GLY A 208 -29.07 -39.97 -27.73
C GLY A 208 -29.20 -40.16 -29.25
N ARG A 209 -28.62 -39.26 -30.05
CA ARG A 209 -28.58 -39.38 -31.51
C ARG A 209 -27.86 -40.65 -31.98
N VAL A 210 -26.73 -41.00 -31.37
CA VAL A 210 -25.99 -42.23 -31.70
C VAL A 210 -26.82 -43.48 -31.37
N GLN A 211 -27.53 -43.49 -30.24
CA GLN A 211 -28.43 -44.59 -29.89
C GLN A 211 -29.56 -44.76 -30.90
N GLU A 212 -30.17 -43.66 -31.33
CA GLU A 212 -31.23 -43.69 -32.34
C GLU A 212 -30.70 -44.21 -33.69
N LEU A 213 -29.57 -43.68 -34.16
CA LEU A 213 -28.93 -44.15 -35.40
C LEU A 213 -28.59 -45.65 -35.32
N ARG A 214 -28.11 -46.13 -34.17
CA ARG A 214 -27.86 -47.57 -33.95
C ARG A 214 -29.14 -48.39 -34.05
N ARG A 215 -30.26 -47.91 -33.48
CA ARG A 215 -31.56 -48.58 -33.57
C ARG A 215 -32.03 -48.67 -35.01
N GLN A 216 -31.96 -47.57 -35.76
CA GLN A 216 -32.33 -47.53 -37.18
C GLN A 216 -31.44 -48.46 -38.02
N GLY A 217 -30.13 -48.46 -37.78
CA GLY A 217 -29.19 -49.36 -38.44
C GLY A 217 -29.54 -50.83 -38.21
N ARG A 218 -29.86 -51.23 -36.98
CA ARG A 218 -30.32 -52.59 -36.66
C ARG A 218 -31.64 -52.92 -37.33
N ALA A 219 -32.62 -52.02 -37.30
CA ALA A 219 -33.93 -52.23 -37.92
C ALA A 219 -33.79 -52.44 -39.44
N ARG A 220 -32.96 -51.61 -40.10
CA ARG A 220 -32.62 -51.80 -41.53
C ARG A 220 -31.95 -53.15 -41.76
N GLN A 221 -30.95 -53.50 -40.96
CA GLN A 221 -30.26 -54.79 -41.06
C GLN A 221 -31.23 -55.97 -40.93
N GLN A 222 -32.14 -55.93 -39.96
CA GLN A 222 -33.17 -56.96 -39.78
C GLN A 222 -34.14 -57.02 -40.95
N ALA A 223 -34.60 -55.87 -41.46
CA ALA A 223 -35.44 -55.81 -42.65
C ALA A 223 -34.74 -56.45 -43.87
N TRP A 224 -33.46 -56.15 -44.08
CA TRP A 224 -32.65 -56.78 -45.12
C TRP A 224 -32.54 -58.30 -44.95
N GLN A 225 -32.36 -58.81 -43.73
CA GLN A 225 -32.28 -60.24 -43.45
C GLN A 225 -33.61 -60.97 -43.72
N VAL A 226 -34.75 -60.32 -43.46
CA VAL A 226 -36.09 -60.90 -43.73
C VAL A 226 -36.43 -60.82 -45.23
N SER A 227 -36.03 -59.75 -45.92
CA SER A 227 -36.22 -59.60 -47.38
C SER A 227 -35.28 -60.49 -48.21
N VAL A 228 -34.22 -61.04 -47.63
CA VAL A 228 -33.31 -62.01 -48.27
C VAL A 228 -33.25 -63.30 -47.43
N PRO A 229 -34.30 -64.15 -47.43
CA PRO A 229 -34.24 -65.41 -46.71
C PRO A 229 -33.39 -66.41 -47.51
N GLY A 230 -32.21 -66.77 -46.98
CA GLY A 230 -31.53 -68.02 -47.34
C GLY A 230 -30.23 -67.96 -48.14
N MET A 231 -29.57 -66.80 -48.29
CA MET A 231 -28.22 -66.78 -48.89
C MET A 231 -27.15 -66.88 -47.79
N VAL A 232 -26.77 -68.10 -47.41
CA VAL A 232 -25.49 -68.35 -46.71
C VAL A 232 -24.40 -68.23 -47.78
N PRO A 233 -23.58 -67.16 -47.81
CA PRO A 233 -22.59 -67.03 -48.86
C PRO A 233 -21.42 -67.97 -48.56
N GLY A 234 -21.09 -68.83 -49.51
CA GLY A 234 -19.86 -69.62 -49.49
C GLY A 234 -18.63 -68.71 -49.50
N PRO A 235 -17.44 -69.22 -49.13
CA PRO A 235 -16.25 -68.40 -48.88
C PRO A 235 -15.83 -67.48 -50.04
N ARG A 236 -16.22 -67.79 -51.29
CA ARG A 236 -15.91 -66.98 -52.48
C ARG A 236 -16.85 -65.78 -52.66
N ASP A 237 -18.11 -65.88 -52.24
CA ASP A 237 -19.10 -64.81 -52.38
C ASP A 237 -18.92 -63.70 -51.34
N ARG A 238 -18.29 -64.02 -50.20
CA ARG A 238 -17.93 -63.04 -49.16
C ARG A 238 -16.95 -61.98 -49.65
N LEU A 239 -16.01 -62.34 -50.54
CA LEU A 239 -15.04 -61.41 -51.10
C LEU A 239 -15.67 -60.44 -52.12
N LEU A 240 -16.64 -60.90 -52.90
CA LEU A 240 -17.35 -60.07 -53.87
C LEU A 240 -18.35 -59.11 -53.19
N LEU A 241 -19.03 -59.55 -52.13
CA LEU A 241 -19.88 -58.68 -51.33
C LEU A 241 -19.08 -57.61 -50.57
N LEU A 242 -17.90 -57.95 -50.02
CA LEU A 242 -17.01 -56.93 -49.43
C LEU A 242 -16.54 -55.91 -50.49
N GLY A 243 -16.23 -56.36 -51.71
CA GLY A 243 -15.85 -55.48 -52.82
C GLY A 243 -16.95 -54.52 -53.27
N LEU A 244 -18.22 -54.95 -53.24
CA LEU A 244 -19.38 -54.12 -53.59
C LEU A 244 -19.78 -53.16 -52.47
N VAL A 245 -19.70 -53.58 -51.19
CA VAL A 245 -19.97 -52.70 -50.05
C VAL A 245 -18.89 -51.63 -49.91
N LEU A 246 -17.61 -51.94 -50.17
CA LEU A 246 -16.53 -50.95 -50.20
C LEU A 246 -16.60 -49.99 -51.40
N ARG A 247 -17.26 -50.38 -52.50
CA ARG A 247 -17.58 -49.46 -53.62
C ARG A 247 -18.82 -48.61 -53.37
N GLY A 248 -19.80 -49.09 -52.61
CA GLY A 248 -21.04 -48.38 -52.29
C GLY A 248 -20.94 -47.44 -51.08
N CYS A 249 -20.14 -47.79 -50.07
CA CYS A 249 -19.73 -46.86 -49.03
C CYS A 249 -18.52 -46.09 -49.57
N GLY A 250 -18.75 -44.92 -50.16
CA GLY A 250 -17.69 -44.00 -50.58
C GLY A 250 -16.67 -43.84 -49.46
N VAL A 251 -15.52 -44.49 -49.65
CA VAL A 251 -14.33 -44.33 -48.82
C VAL A 251 -13.99 -42.85 -48.87
N LEU A 252 -14.20 -42.17 -47.75
CA LEU A 252 -13.72 -40.82 -47.56
C LEU A 252 -12.22 -40.83 -47.82
N HIS A 253 -11.86 -40.06 -48.85
CA HIS A 253 -10.53 -39.62 -49.19
C HIS A 253 -9.73 -39.39 -47.90
N VAL A 254 -8.68 -40.18 -47.72
CA VAL A 254 -7.54 -39.80 -46.88
C VAL A 254 -6.90 -38.61 -47.60
N THR A 255 -7.06 -37.41 -47.05
CA THR A 255 -6.22 -36.27 -47.39
C THR A 255 -4.83 -36.55 -46.85
N ASP A 256 -3.89 -36.77 -47.76
CA ASP A 256 -2.45 -36.76 -47.47
C ASP A 256 -1.99 -35.32 -47.15
N PRO A 257 -0.92 -35.14 -46.35
CA PRO A 257 -0.44 -33.84 -45.89
C PRO A 257 0.62 -33.26 -46.84
N GLN A 258 0.43 -32.03 -47.30
CA GLN A 258 1.53 -31.14 -47.67
C GLN A 258 1.11 -29.69 -47.45
N GLU A 259 1.71 -29.04 -46.46
CA GLU A 259 2.14 -27.64 -46.46
C GLU A 259 3.26 -27.56 -45.39
N LEU A 260 4.48 -27.32 -45.87
CA LEU A 260 5.72 -27.08 -45.11
C LEU A 260 6.29 -25.78 -45.68
#